data_AF-A0A2E4USW1-F1
#
_entry.id   AF-A0A2E4USW1-F1
#
_cell.length_a   1.000
_cell.length_b   1.000
_cell.length_c   1.000
_cell.angle_alpha   90.00
_cell.angle_beta   90.00
_cell.angle_gamma   90.00
#
_symmetry.space_group_name_H-M   'P 1'
#
loop_
_entity.id
_entity.type
_entity.pdbx_description
1 polymer ?
#
loop_
_entity_poly.entity_id
_entity_poly.type
_entity_poly.pdbx_seq_one_letter_code
_entity_poly.pdbx_strand_id
1 'polypeptide(L)'
;MEHFLDSRVNDRRLAIALDPNFSDFLSKDWGVDSFSDGQRVQISQYVTMIIMDMREVFMQHKFELVSDGLRDARINLLNMGIMSTRPAKAVSATYKLVLEDDFVRFFEDEIYGGHQPEANRADHPLTKSTAPL
;
A
#
# COMPACT_ATOMS: atom_id res chain seq x y z
N MET A 1 18.06 13.37 1.71
CA MET A 1 17.23 12.14 1.77
C MET A 1 15.90 12.38 1.08
N GLU A 2 15.17 13.43 1.45
CA GLU A 2 13.91 13.86 0.81
C GLU A 2 13.99 14.01 -0.72
N HIS A 3 15.03 14.67 -1.25
CA HIS A 3 15.21 14.82 -2.71
C HIS A 3 15.23 13.48 -3.47
N PHE A 4 15.71 12.40 -2.87
CA PHE A 4 15.72 11.08 -3.51
C PHE A 4 14.32 10.44 -3.54
N LEU A 5 13.57 10.58 -2.44
CA LEU A 5 12.19 10.10 -2.35
C LEU A 5 11.27 10.81 -3.35
N ASP A 6 11.47 12.12 -3.56
CA ASP A 6 10.68 12.88 -4.51
C ASP A 6 11.06 12.59 -5.96
N SER A 7 12.35 12.47 -6.26
CA SER A 7 12.79 12.03 -7.59
C SER A 7 12.19 10.68 -7.96
N ARG A 8 12.24 9.69 -7.05
CA ARG A 8 11.66 8.35 -7.30
C ARG A 8 10.16 8.41 -7.57
N VAL A 9 9.41 9.24 -6.84
CA VAL A 9 7.97 9.39 -7.08
C VAL A 9 7.69 10.10 -8.39
N ASN A 10 8.50 11.09 -8.78
CA ASN A 10 8.37 11.77 -10.06
C ASN A 10 8.70 10.85 -11.23
N ASP A 11 9.78 10.05 -11.12
CA ASP A 11 10.14 9.05 -12.11
C ASP A 11 9.01 8.03 -12.31
N ARG A 12 8.40 7.56 -11.22
CA ARG A 12 7.22 6.68 -11.28
C ARG A 12 6.04 7.34 -11.98
N ARG A 13 5.70 8.59 -11.64
CA ARG A 13 4.59 9.32 -12.29
C ARG A 13 4.84 9.50 -13.78
N LEU A 14 6.07 9.84 -14.15
CA LEU A 14 6.47 9.98 -15.55
C LEU A 14 6.40 8.63 -16.27
N ALA A 15 6.89 7.55 -15.67
CA ALA A 15 6.81 6.21 -16.25
C ALA A 15 5.36 5.77 -16.50
N ILE A 16 4.45 6.05 -15.57
CA ILE A 16 3.02 5.82 -15.74
C ILE A 16 2.48 6.64 -16.92
N ALA A 17 2.76 7.94 -16.95
CA ALA A 17 2.27 8.85 -17.99
C ALA A 17 2.78 8.50 -19.40
N LEU A 18 3.95 7.87 -19.49
CA LEU A 18 4.57 7.44 -20.75
C LEU A 18 4.15 6.03 -21.19
N ASP A 19 3.44 5.27 -20.35
CA ASP A 19 2.92 3.93 -20.68
C ASP A 19 1.39 3.98 -20.84
N PRO A 20 0.88 4.04 -22.08
CA PRO A 20 -0.56 4.09 -22.34
C PRO A 20 -1.30 2.86 -21.82
N ASN A 21 -0.71 1.66 -21.92
CA ASN A 21 -1.37 0.43 -21.47
C ASN A 21 -1.52 0.43 -19.94
N PHE A 22 -0.49 0.91 -19.23
CA PHE A 22 -0.56 0.99 -17.79
C PHE A 22 -1.47 2.13 -17.32
N SER A 23 -1.47 3.27 -18.02
CA SER A 23 -2.42 4.36 -17.78
C SER A 23 -3.88 3.91 -17.96
N ASP A 24 -4.19 3.20 -19.04
CA ASP A 24 -5.53 2.63 -19.30
C ASP A 24 -5.91 1.57 -18.26
N PHE A 25 -4.94 0.86 -17.70
CA PHE A 25 -5.18 -0.07 -16.61
C PHE A 25 -5.46 0.63 -15.27
N LEU A 26 -4.70 1.70 -14.95
CA LEU A 26 -4.89 2.48 -13.73
C LEU A 26 -6.20 3.28 -13.74
N SER A 27 -6.76 3.60 -14.92
CA SER A 27 -8.02 4.35 -15.06
C SER A 27 -9.29 3.51 -14.85
N LYS A 28 -9.15 2.17 -14.76
CA LYS A 28 -10.26 1.25 -14.52
C LYS A 28 -10.91 1.43 -13.15
N ASP A 29 -12.18 1.05 -13.03
CA ASP A 29 -12.85 1.00 -11.73
C ASP A 29 -12.49 -0.31 -11.02
N TRP A 30 -11.51 -0.23 -10.12
CA TRP A 30 -11.02 -1.38 -9.35
C TRP A 30 -12.02 -1.93 -8.33
N GLY A 31 -13.14 -1.24 -8.09
CA GLY A 31 -14.25 -1.73 -7.27
C GLY A 31 -15.25 -2.60 -8.04
N VAL A 32 -15.34 -2.44 -9.36
CA VAL A 32 -16.44 -2.97 -10.17
C VAL A 32 -15.96 -3.89 -11.30
N ASP A 33 -14.80 -3.60 -11.88
CA ASP A 33 -14.32 -4.29 -13.08
C ASP A 33 -13.82 -5.72 -12.80
N SER A 34 -14.01 -6.60 -13.78
CA SER A 34 -13.38 -7.93 -13.79
C SER A 34 -11.95 -7.82 -14.29
N PHE A 35 -10.99 -8.22 -13.48
CA PHE A 35 -9.57 -8.27 -13.85
C PHE A 35 -9.15 -9.66 -14.35
N SER A 36 -8.25 -9.71 -15.34
CA SER A 36 -7.50 -10.92 -15.65
C SER A 36 -6.50 -11.25 -14.53
N ASP A 37 -5.96 -12.47 -14.53
CA ASP A 37 -4.97 -12.83 -13.51
C ASP A 37 -3.69 -12.00 -13.62
N GLY A 38 -3.27 -11.65 -14.85
CA GLY A 38 -2.18 -10.71 -15.07
C GLY A 38 -2.48 -9.32 -14.49
N GLN A 39 -3.71 -8.82 -14.67
CA GLN A 39 -4.14 -7.55 -14.09
C GLN A 39 -4.19 -7.61 -12.56
N ARG A 40 -4.63 -8.72 -11.96
CA ARG A 40 -4.59 -8.89 -10.49
C ARG A 40 -3.15 -8.85 -9.96
N VAL A 41 -2.20 -9.42 -10.68
CA VAL A 41 -0.77 -9.31 -10.35
C VAL A 41 -0.30 -7.87 -10.48
N GLN A 42 -0.68 -7.15 -11.55
CA GLN A 42 -0.34 -5.73 -11.72
C GLN A 42 -0.90 -4.86 -10.59
N ILE A 43 -2.16 -5.05 -10.19
CA ILE A 43 -2.76 -4.33 -9.04
C ILE A 43 -1.94 -4.64 -7.78
N SER A 44 -1.66 -5.92 -7.53
CA SER A 44 -0.90 -6.34 -6.35
C SER A 44 0.47 -5.66 -6.28
N GLN A 45 1.24 -5.69 -7.37
CA GLN A 45 2.57 -5.07 -7.40
C GLN A 45 2.50 -3.55 -7.24
N TYR A 46 1.53 -2.90 -7.87
CA TYR A 46 1.34 -1.46 -7.75
C TYR A 46 0.97 -1.04 -6.32
N VAL A 47 0.00 -1.74 -5.70
CA VAL A 47 -0.43 -1.48 -4.33
C VAL A 47 0.70 -1.77 -3.33
N THR A 48 1.46 -2.85 -3.52
CA THR A 48 2.66 -3.12 -2.71
C THR A 48 3.64 -1.98 -2.78
N MET A 49 3.96 -1.50 -3.98
CA MET A 49 4.93 -0.43 -4.20
C MET A 49 4.53 0.85 -3.45
N ILE A 50 3.25 1.26 -3.52
CA ILE A 50 2.80 2.48 -2.80
C ILE A 50 2.77 2.28 -1.28
N ILE A 51 2.45 1.08 -0.77
CA ILE A 51 2.53 0.76 0.66
C ILE A 51 3.98 0.81 1.16
N MET A 52 4.92 0.23 0.41
CA MET A 52 6.34 0.22 0.77
C MET A 52 6.95 1.62 0.73
N ASP A 53 6.55 2.45 -0.24
CA ASP A 53 6.93 3.87 -0.30
C ASP A 53 6.45 4.62 0.95
N MET A 54 5.20 4.42 1.36
CA MET A 54 4.66 5.01 2.59
C MET A 54 5.38 4.53 3.84
N ARG A 55 5.70 3.23 3.92
CA ARG A 55 6.47 2.65 5.03
C ARG A 55 7.85 3.28 5.15
N GLU A 56 8.54 3.45 4.02
CA GLU A 56 9.85 4.09 4.01
C GLU A 56 9.76 5.54 4.51
N VAL A 57 8.78 6.31 4.04
CA VAL A 57 8.56 7.69 4.51
C VAL A 57 8.21 7.73 5.99
N PHE A 58 7.36 6.83 6.48
CA PHE A 58 7.05 6.71 7.91
C PHE A 58 8.31 6.43 8.75
N MET A 59 9.13 5.47 8.34
CA MET A 59 10.36 5.15 9.05
C MET A 59 11.32 6.33 9.07
N GLN A 60 11.54 6.99 7.93
CA GLN A 60 12.41 8.16 7.87
C GLN A 60 11.86 9.34 8.68
N HIS A 61 10.54 9.51 8.73
CA HIS A 61 9.87 10.55 9.51
C HIS A 61 10.06 10.31 11.01
N LYS A 62 9.88 9.06 11.46
CA LYS A 62 10.14 8.62 12.83
C LYS A 62 11.58 8.88 13.29
N PHE A 63 12.53 8.88 12.36
CA PHE A 63 13.94 9.21 12.63
C PHE A 63 14.29 10.68 12.37
N GLU A 64 13.30 11.56 12.17
CA GLU A 64 13.48 13.00 11.91
C GLU A 64 14.31 13.29 10.65
N LEU A 65 14.31 12.37 9.68
CA LEU A 65 15.08 12.47 8.42
C LEU A 65 14.26 13.09 7.28
N VAL A 66 12.95 13.21 7.44
CA VAL A 66 12.01 13.82 6.49
C VAL A 66 10.94 14.62 7.22
N SER A 67 10.41 15.63 6.55
CA SER A 67 9.40 16.57 7.02
C SER A 67 7.99 15.98 7.07
N ASP A 68 7.14 16.57 7.92
CA ASP A 68 5.71 16.29 7.98
C ASP A 68 5.04 16.46 6.60
N GLY A 69 5.40 17.52 5.87
CA GLY A 69 4.85 17.79 4.54
C GLY A 69 5.10 16.65 3.54
N LEU A 70 6.26 15.99 3.62
CA LEU A 70 6.55 14.84 2.77
C LEU A 70 5.70 13.62 3.15
N ARG A 71 5.52 13.36 4.45
CA ARG A 71 4.63 12.32 4.97
C ARG A 71 3.19 12.55 4.51
N ASP A 72 2.67 13.75 4.72
CA ASP A 72 1.28 14.11 4.40
C ASP A 72 1.00 13.99 2.89
N ALA A 73 1.97 14.35 2.04
CA ALA A 73 1.86 14.17 0.60
C ALA A 73 1.69 12.69 0.21
N ARG A 74 2.33 11.75 0.94
CA ARG A 74 2.19 10.30 0.68
C ARG A 74 0.87 9.75 1.22
N ILE A 75 0.39 10.23 2.37
CA ILE A 75 -0.94 9.89 2.90
C ILE A 75 -2.03 10.32 1.91
N ASN A 76 -1.96 11.57 1.43
CA ASN A 76 -2.93 12.12 0.48
C ASN A 76 -3.02 11.31 -0.81
N LEU A 77 -1.89 10.79 -1.33
CA LEU A 77 -1.87 9.90 -2.50
C LEU A 77 -2.68 8.62 -2.27
N LEU A 78 -2.49 7.97 -1.12
CA LEU A 78 -3.20 6.74 -0.78
C LEU A 78 -4.70 6.99 -0.56
N ASN A 79 -5.05 8.18 -0.08
CA ASN A 79 -6.43 8.62 0.15
C ASN A 79 -7.19 9.05 -1.12
N MET A 80 -6.57 9.04 -2.30
CA MET A 80 -7.26 9.30 -3.59
C MET A 80 -8.18 8.15 -4.06
N GLY A 81 -8.56 7.23 -3.17
CA GLY A 81 -9.56 6.19 -3.43
C GLY A 81 -8.99 4.81 -3.79
N ILE A 82 -7.73 4.71 -4.22
CA ILE A 82 -7.07 3.44 -4.57
C ILE A 82 -7.18 2.41 -3.44
N MET A 83 -6.88 2.84 -2.20
CA MET A 83 -6.86 1.98 -1.02
C MET A 83 -8.26 1.52 -0.55
N SER A 84 -9.33 2.15 -1.06
CA SER A 84 -10.70 1.78 -0.70
C SER A 84 -11.20 0.53 -1.43
N THR A 85 -10.53 0.17 -2.52
CA THR A 85 -10.90 -0.91 -3.45
C THR A 85 -10.68 -2.29 -2.83
N ARG A 86 -11.51 -3.27 -3.19
CA ARG A 86 -11.38 -4.66 -2.72
C ARG A 86 -9.99 -5.25 -2.98
N PRO A 87 -9.38 -5.13 -4.18
CA PRO A 87 -8.05 -5.69 -4.41
C PRO A 87 -6.96 -4.99 -3.59
N ALA A 88 -7.01 -3.66 -3.42
CA ALA A 88 -6.03 -2.95 -2.60
C ALA A 88 -6.11 -3.32 -1.12
N LYS A 89 -7.33 -3.50 -0.59
CA LYS A 89 -7.54 -4.00 0.78
C LYS A 89 -6.98 -5.41 0.99
N ALA A 90 -7.14 -6.30 -0.01
CA ALA A 90 -6.60 -7.66 0.06
C ALA A 90 -5.07 -7.65 0.12
N VAL A 91 -4.41 -6.86 -0.73
CA VAL A 91 -2.95 -6.69 -0.72
C VAL A 91 -2.49 -6.11 0.61
N SER A 92 -3.16 -5.05 1.08
CA SER A 92 -2.87 -4.41 2.36
C SER A 92 -2.96 -5.41 3.52
N ALA A 93 -3.99 -6.24 3.58
CA ALA A 93 -4.15 -7.28 4.60
C ALA A 93 -2.98 -8.27 4.62
N THR A 94 -2.47 -8.69 3.45
CA THR A 94 -1.31 -9.58 3.36
C THR A 94 -0.05 -8.92 3.90
N TYR A 95 0.25 -7.67 3.51
CA TYR A 95 1.49 -7.02 3.93
C TYR A 95 1.50 -6.62 5.41
N LYS A 96 0.34 -6.30 6.00
CA LYS A 96 0.24 -6.03 7.45
C LYS A 96 0.70 -7.19 8.34
N LEU A 97 0.76 -8.41 7.82
CA LEU A 97 1.27 -9.57 8.57
C LEU A 97 2.79 -9.56 8.73
N VAL A 98 3.52 -8.83 7.89
CA VAL A 98 4.99 -8.85 7.84
C VAL A 98 5.64 -7.50 8.12
N LEU A 99 4.85 -6.43 8.23
CA LEU A 99 5.32 -5.07 8.51
C LEU A 99 5.29 -4.78 10.02
N GLU A 100 6.02 -3.75 10.43
CA GLU A 100 6.12 -3.34 11.83
C GLU A 100 4.78 -2.87 12.38
N ASP A 101 4.45 -3.29 13.61
CA ASP A 101 3.15 -3.00 14.24
C ASP A 101 2.86 -1.50 14.38
N ASP A 102 3.89 -0.67 14.58
CA ASP A 102 3.73 0.78 14.67
C ASP A 102 3.39 1.42 13.33
N PHE A 103 4.04 0.98 12.25
CA PHE A 103 3.66 1.36 10.89
C PHE A 103 2.25 0.88 10.57
N VAL A 104 1.89 -0.37 10.91
CA VAL A 104 0.55 -0.92 10.62
C VAL A 104 -0.55 -0.10 11.28
N ARG A 105 -0.41 0.21 12.58
CA ARG A 105 -1.39 1.05 13.29
C ARG A 105 -1.51 2.43 12.64
N PHE A 106 -0.38 3.09 12.45
CA PHE A 106 -0.33 4.39 11.78
C PHE A 106 -1.00 4.37 10.41
N PHE A 107 -0.69 3.38 9.58
CA PHE A 107 -1.27 3.22 8.25
C PHE A 107 -2.78 3.00 8.32
N GLU A 108 -3.27 2.17 9.24
CA GLU A 108 -4.70 1.91 9.39
C GLU A 108 -5.48 3.15 9.86
N ASP A 109 -4.90 3.91 10.78
CA ASP A 109 -5.52 5.15 11.28
C ASP A 109 -5.63 6.19 10.17
N GLU A 110 -4.56 6.41 9.40
CA GLU A 110 -4.50 7.43 8.34
C GLU A 110 -5.33 7.07 7.10
N ILE A 111 -5.41 5.77 6.74
CA ILE A 111 -6.04 5.33 5.49
C ILE A 111 -7.47 4.84 5.70
N TYR A 112 -7.79 4.29 6.87
CA TYR A 112 -9.11 3.70 7.14
C TYR A 112 -9.85 4.37 8.30
N GLY A 113 -9.29 5.41 8.93
CA GLY A 113 -9.99 6.21 9.95
C GLY A 113 -10.12 5.53 11.31
N GLY A 114 -9.27 4.55 11.62
CA GLY A 114 -9.06 4.06 12.99
C GLY A 114 -10.27 3.40 13.67
N HIS A 115 -10.81 2.31 13.11
CA HIS A 115 -11.31 1.14 13.86
C HIS A 115 -11.69 0.02 12.89
N GLN A 116 -10.84 -1.02 12.81
CA GLN A 116 -11.29 -2.33 12.35
C GLN A 116 -11.04 -3.31 13.51
N PRO A 117 -12.05 -4.05 13.99
CA PRO A 117 -11.91 -4.90 15.16
C PRO A 117 -10.87 -5.97 14.86
N GLU A 118 -9.92 -6.12 15.79
CA GLU A 118 -8.94 -7.20 15.92
C GLU A 118 -9.31 -8.44 15.09
N ALA A 119 -8.85 -8.50 13.84
CA ALA A 119 -8.86 -9.75 13.09
C ALA A 119 -7.74 -10.59 13.70
N ASN A 120 -8.11 -11.42 14.68
CA ASN A 120 -7.25 -12.39 15.33
C ASN A 120 -6.29 -13.02 14.30
N ARG A 121 -4.99 -12.75 14.46
CA ARG A 121 -3.89 -13.39 13.70
C ARG A 121 -3.92 -14.94 13.79
N ALA A 122 -4.78 -15.49 14.64
CA ALA A 122 -4.99 -16.93 14.86
C ALA A 122 -5.79 -17.66 13.75
N ASP A 123 -6.53 -16.98 12.88
CA ASP A 123 -7.38 -17.64 11.86
C ASP A 123 -6.83 -17.61 10.43
N HIS A 124 -5.57 -17.22 10.24
CA HIS A 124 -4.94 -17.26 8.91
C HIS A 124 -4.56 -18.71 8.53
N PRO A 125 -4.90 -19.21 7.32
CA PRO A 125 -4.58 -20.58 6.89
C PRO A 125 -3.08 -20.92 6.90
N LEU A 126 -2.20 -19.92 6.95
CA LEU A 126 -0.73 -20.07 7.00
C LEU A 126 -0.14 -20.00 8.43
N THR A 127 -0.93 -19.73 9.48
CA THR A 127 -0.45 -19.71 10.88
C THR A 127 -0.74 -21.01 11.64
N LYS A 128 -1.42 -21.99 11.02
CA LYS A 128 -1.51 -23.35 11.55
C LYS A 128 -0.18 -24.07 11.33
N SER A 129 0.73 -23.91 12.29
CA SER A 129 1.89 -24.78 12.44
C SER A 129 1.40 -26.22 12.60
N THR A 130 1.56 -27.05 11.57
CA THR A 130 1.56 -28.50 11.71
C THR A 130 2.73 -28.90 12.62
N ALA A 131 2.42 -29.20 13.89
CA ALA A 131 3.33 -29.92 14.77
C ALA A 131 2.95 -31.42 14.76
N PRO A 132 3.94 -32.33 14.83
CA PRO A 132 3.76 -33.74 14.50
C PRO A 132 3.28 -34.57 15.70
N LEU A 133 2.54 -35.63 15.40
CA LEU A 133 2.51 -36.89 16.15
C LEU A 133 2.66 -38.04 15.15
#